data_AF-A0A352X6P0-F1
#
_entry.id   AF-A0A352X6P0-F1
#
_cell.length_a   1.000
_cell.length_b   1.000
_cell.length_c   1.000
_cell.angle_alpha   90.00
_cell.angle_beta   90.00
_cell.angle_gamma   90.00
#
_symmetry.space_group_name_H-M   'P 1'
#
loop_
_entity.id
_entity.type
_entity.pdbx_description
1 polymer ?
#
loop_
_entity_poly.entity_id
_entity_poly.type
_entity_poly.pdbx_seq_one_letter_code
_entity_poly.pdbx_strand_id
1 'polypeptide(L)' 'LRDLALNTVCEEASCPNIGECFNAGTATFLIMGPACTRACPYCDIDFEK' A
#
# COMPACT_ATOMS: atom_id res chain seq x y z
N LEU A 1 -8.73 8.54 0.91
CA LEU A 1 -7.51 7.99 1.56
C LEU A 1 -6.37 8.98 1.50
N ARG A 2 -6.04 9.49 0.29
CA ARG A 2 -5.03 10.53 0.08
C ARG A 2 -5.27 11.81 0.90
N ASP A 3 -6.51 12.28 0.97
CA ASP A 3 -6.87 13.47 1.77
C ASP A 3 -6.69 13.26 3.29
N LEU A 4 -6.65 12.00 3.73
CA LEU A 4 -6.44 11.62 5.13
C LEU A 4 -4.97 11.26 5.42
N ALA A 5 -4.08 11.39 4.43
CA ALA A 5 -2.67 10.99 4.51
C ALA A 5 -2.48 9.54 5.01
N LEU A 6 -3.36 8.63 4.59
CA LEU A 6 -3.27 7.20 4.92
C LEU A 6 -2.65 6.40 3.78
N ASN A 7 -1.71 5.52 4.12
CA ASN A 7 -1.08 4.60 3.17
C ASN A 7 -1.82 3.26 3.18
N THR A 8 -1.88 2.59 2.04
CA THR A 8 -2.47 1.24 1.92
C THR A 8 -1.54 0.33 1.15
N VAL A 9 -1.51 -0.95 1.52
CA VAL A 9 -0.78 -1.95 0.71
C VAL A 9 -1.38 -2.08 -0.69
N CYS A 10 -2.65 -1.71 -0.85
CA CYS A 10 -3.34 -1.73 -2.14
C CYS A 10 -2.70 -0.76 -3.15
N GLU A 11 -2.34 0.44 -2.69
CA GLU A 11 -1.65 1.45 -3.50
C GLU A 11 -0.14 1.19 -3.56
N GLU A 12 0.54 0.99 -2.43
CA GLU A 12 2.01 0.90 -2.36
C GLU A 12 2.59 -0.38 -2.96
N ALA A 13 1.81 -1.44 -3.11
CA ALA A 13 2.26 -2.72 -3.70
C ALA A 13 1.64 -3.00 -5.08
N SER A 14 1.14 -1.96 -5.78
CA SER A 14 0.56 -2.06 -7.12
C SER A 14 -0.49 -3.17 -7.27
N CYS A 15 -1.38 -3.31 -6.28
CA CYS A 15 -2.30 -4.43 -6.23
C CYS A 15 -3.32 -4.38 -7.39
N PRO A 16 -3.42 -5.43 -8.24
CA PRO A 16 -4.33 -5.42 -9.39
C PRO A 16 -5.81 -5.41 -8.99
N ASN A 17 -6.13 -5.79 -7.75
CA ASN A 17 -7.50 -5.87 -7.25
C ASN A 17 -7.96 -4.58 -6.56
N ILE A 18 -7.16 -3.50 -6.59
CA ILE A 18 -7.46 -2.25 -5.85
C ILE A 18 -8.86 -1.70 -6.15
N GLY A 19 -9.28 -1.71 -7.43
CA GLY A 19 -10.60 -1.23 -7.84
C GLY A 19 -11.74 -2.08 -7.29
N GLU A 20 -11.61 -3.41 -7.33
CA GLU A 20 -12.59 -4.35 -6.79
C GLU A 20 -12.72 -4.19 -5.27
N CYS A 21 -11.60 -4.21 -4.54
CA CYS A 21 -11.58 -4.11 -3.09
C CYS A 21 -12.15 -2.77 -2.61
N PHE A 22 -11.75 -1.65 -3.21
CA PHE A 22 -12.23 -0.33 -2.82
C PHE A 22 -13.72 -0.15 -3.12
N ASN A 23 -14.21 -0.69 -4.24
CA ASN A 23 -15.64 -0.68 -4.57
C ASN A 23 -16.47 -1.53 -3.58
N ALA A 24 -15.89 -2.59 -3.02
CA ALA A 24 -16.47 -3.37 -1.93
C ALA A 24 -16.29 -2.73 -0.54
N GLY A 25 -15.72 -1.53 -0.44
CA GLY A 25 -15.47 -0.84 0.83
C GLY A 25 -14.36 -1.46 1.68
N THR A 26 -13.47 -2.24 1.07
CA THR A 26 -12.38 -2.95 1.76
C THR A 26 -11.02 -2.36 1.39
N ALA A 27 -10.17 -2.13 2.38
CA ALA A 27 -8.80 -1.70 2.20
C ALA A 27 -7.89 -2.32 3.28
N THR A 28 -6.61 -2.52 2.96
CA THR A 28 -5.60 -2.95 3.92
C THR A 28 -4.61 -1.82 4.13
N PHE A 29 -4.61 -1.27 5.34
CA PHE A 29 -3.81 -0.10 5.69
C PHE A 29 -2.36 -0.46 6.01
N LEU A 30 -1.45 0.45 5.66
CA LEU A 30 -0.05 0.40 6.01
C LEU A 30 0.24 1.50 7.04
N ILE A 31 0.55 1.11 8.28
CA ILE A 31 0.49 1.99 9.45
C ILE A 31 1.81 2.71 9.80
N MET A 32 2.91 2.39 9.14
CA MET A 32 4.26 2.88 9.46
C MET A 32 4.87 3.76 8.37
N GLY A 33 4.03 4.38 7.53
CA GLY A 33 4.47 5.09 6.35
C GLY A 33 4.46 4.21 5.10
N PRO A 34 4.77 4.80 3.93
CA PRO A 34 4.71 4.10 2.64
C PRO A 34 5.94 3.25 2.36
N ALA A 35 7.07 3.49 3.02
CA ALA A 35 8.33 2.81 2.72
C ALA A 35 8.70 1.71 3.73
N CYS A 36 9.47 0.73 3.26
CA CYS A 36 9.98 -0.37 4.05
C CYS A 36 11.50 -0.31 4.12
N THR A 37 12.10 -0.56 5.29
CA THR A 37 13.56 -0.62 5.46
C THR A 37 14.16 -1.97 5.05
N ARG A 38 13.36 -2.89 4.49
CA ARG A 38 13.80 -4.17 3.96
C ARG A 38 13.61 -4.22 2.45
N ALA A 39 14.65 -4.60 1.73
CA ALA A 39 14.63 -4.78 0.27
C ALA A 39 14.20 -6.21 -0.12
N CYS A 40 12.94 -6.56 0.13
CA CYS A 40 12.39 -7.86 -0.27
C CYS A 40 12.26 -7.92 -1.81
N PRO A 41 12.87 -8.89 -2.51
CA PRO A 41 12.97 -8.87 -3.98
C PRO A 41 11.64 -9.09 -4.72
N TYR A 42 10.60 -9.51 -4.01
CA TYR A 42 9.25 -9.75 -4.53
C TYR A 42 8.25 -8.66 -4.14
N CYS A 43 8.66 -7.70 -3.31
CA CYS A 43 7.78 -6.68 -2.77
C CYS A 43 7.96 -5.40 -3.56
N ASP A 44 6.84 -4.81 -3.98
CA ASP A 44 6.83 -3.58 -4.80
C ASP A 44 6.74 -2.29 -3.96
N ILE A 45 6.72 -2.42 -2.62
CA ILE A 45 6.74 -1.29 -1.69
C ILE A 45 8.10 -0.58 -1.77
N ASP A 46 8.09 0.76 -1.75
CA ASP A 46 9.29 1.58 -1.83
C ASP A 46 10.30 1.26 -0.71
N PHE A 47 11.58 1.27 -1.07
CA PHE A 47 12.66 0.97 -0.15
C PHE A 47 13.30 2.27 0.36
N GLU A 48 13.05 2.60 1.61
CA GLU A 48 13.71 3.72 2.30
C GLU A 48 14.86 3.20 3.16
N LYS A 49 16.01 3.86 3.06
CA LYS A 49 17.25 3.48 3.74
C LYS A 49 17.51 4.33 4.98
#